data_AF-A0A2R2WDZ7-F1
#
_entry.id   AF-A0A2R2WDZ7-F1
#
_cell.length_a   1.000
_cell.length_b   1.000
_cell.length_c   1.000
_cell.angle_alpha   90.00
_cell.angle_beta   90.00
_cell.angle_gamma   90.00
#
_symmetry.space_group_name_H-M   'P 1'
#
loop_
_entity.id
_entity.type
_entity.pdbx_description
1 polymer ?
#
loop_
_entity_poly.entity_id
_entity_poly.type
_entity_poly.pdbx_seq_one_letter_code
_entity_poly.pdbx_strand_id
1 'polypeptide(L)'
;MATRRQFVDVVRGVTSSFCSRNNDYRGVWLPGVLCAQTLPDDRVLIDLLDTRDAGPLTATVQERYRELAYSIMYRSGLPAAMLTHATIEVRFTSRLPSWTREDWKSPRELLPRPTWWFTATATITDDRGRSYTADDTDWCWPESRTLPTVSLYDPAGTLLL
;
A
#
# COMPACT_ATOMS: atom_id res chain seq x y z
N MET A 1 -26.53 -1.87 13.29
CA MET A 1 -26.51 -1.48 11.87
C MET A 1 -25.18 -0.80 11.62
N ALA A 2 -24.37 -1.29 10.67
CA ALA A 2 -23.07 -0.70 10.37
C ALA A 2 -23.25 0.76 9.94
N THR A 3 -22.58 1.66 10.64
CA THR A 3 -22.58 3.09 10.35
C THR A 3 -21.57 3.36 9.26
N ARG A 4 -21.89 4.31 8.36
CA ARG A 4 -20.95 4.84 7.35
C ARG A 4 -19.59 5.20 7.95
N ARG A 5 -19.58 5.68 9.21
CA ARG A 5 -18.36 6.03 9.95
C ARG A 5 -17.43 4.84 10.15
N GLN A 6 -17.95 3.67 10.54
CA GLN A 6 -17.10 2.49 10.79
C GLN A 6 -16.37 2.04 9.53
N PHE A 7 -17.03 1.99 8.37
CA PHE A 7 -16.35 1.67 7.11
C PHE A 7 -15.34 2.74 6.68
N VAL A 8 -15.63 4.03 6.92
CA VAL A 8 -14.67 5.12 6.70
C VAL A 8 -13.43 4.94 7.56
N ASP A 9 -13.58 4.51 8.81
CA ASP A 9 -12.46 4.24 9.71
C ASP A 9 -11.62 3.04 9.23
N VAL A 10 -12.27 2.01 8.66
CA VAL A 10 -11.57 0.86 8.03
C VAL A 10 -10.72 1.32 6.85
N VAL A 11 -11.30 2.03 5.87
CA VAL A 11 -10.52 2.46 4.70
C VAL A 11 -9.39 3.40 5.10
N ARG A 12 -9.61 4.34 6.02
CA ARG A 12 -8.55 5.22 6.53
C ARG A 12 -7.44 4.45 7.24
N GLY A 13 -7.78 3.44 8.03
CA GLY A 13 -6.79 2.60 8.71
C GLY A 13 -5.96 1.79 7.73
N VAL A 14 -6.58 1.27 6.66
CA VAL A 14 -5.87 0.58 5.57
C VAL A 14 -4.94 1.55 4.84
N THR A 15 -5.43 2.70 4.37
CA THR A 15 -4.61 3.63 3.58
C THR A 15 -3.46 4.22 4.39
N SER A 16 -3.71 4.66 5.63
CA SER A 16 -2.65 5.20 6.50
C SER A 16 -1.61 4.16 6.89
N SER A 17 -2.01 2.91 7.13
CA SER A 17 -1.07 1.82 7.36
C SER A 17 -0.28 1.46 6.12
N PHE A 18 -0.83 1.66 4.92
CA PHE A 18 -0.12 1.44 3.66
C PHE A 18 0.97 2.50 3.43
N CYS A 19 0.64 3.77 3.65
CA CYS A 19 1.59 4.87 3.51
C CYS A 19 2.59 4.98 4.68
N SER A 20 2.43 4.19 5.75
CA SER A 20 3.33 4.23 6.90
C SER A 20 4.77 3.89 6.52
N ARG A 21 5.74 4.59 7.14
CA ARG A 21 7.18 4.29 7.01
C ARG A 21 7.60 2.98 7.66
N ASN A 22 6.75 2.39 8.50
CA ASN A 22 6.97 1.08 9.11
C ASN A 22 6.37 -0.08 8.28
N ASN A 23 5.99 0.20 7.03
CA ASN A 23 5.41 -0.79 6.13
C ASN A 23 6.48 -1.42 5.24
N ASP A 24 7.22 -2.37 5.80
CA ASP A 24 8.31 -3.03 5.08
C ASP A 24 7.90 -4.38 4.49
N TYR A 25 8.48 -4.68 3.32
CA TYR A 25 8.53 -5.99 2.68
C TYR A 25 9.99 -6.43 2.60
N ARG A 26 10.34 -7.49 3.36
CA ARG A 26 11.71 -8.02 3.44
C ARG A 26 12.76 -6.95 3.79
N GLY A 27 12.43 -6.06 4.72
CA GLY A 27 13.33 -5.00 5.20
C GLY A 27 13.46 -3.79 4.26
N VAL A 28 12.66 -3.72 3.20
CA VAL A 28 12.57 -2.54 2.33
C VAL A 28 11.15 -2.01 2.30
N TRP A 29 11.03 -0.70 2.27
CA TRP A 29 9.74 -0.03 2.31
C TRP A 29 8.83 -0.43 1.14
N LEU A 30 7.68 -1.04 1.48
CA LEU A 30 6.78 -1.71 0.54
C LEU A 30 6.31 -0.81 -0.62
N PRO A 31 5.85 0.44 -0.39
CA PRO A 31 5.45 1.32 -1.49
C PRO A 31 6.58 1.60 -2.48
N GLY A 32 7.84 1.66 -2.00
CA GLY A 32 9.02 1.80 -2.86
C GLY A 32 9.23 0.57 -3.75
N VAL A 33 9.06 -0.64 -3.19
CA VAL A 33 9.17 -1.90 -3.94
C VAL A 33 8.10 -1.98 -5.02
N LEU A 34 6.85 -1.66 -4.70
CA LEU A 34 5.75 -1.63 -5.67
C LEU A 34 6.03 -0.64 -6.80
N CYS A 35 6.58 0.53 -6.47
CA CYS A 35 6.98 1.55 -7.44
C CYS A 35 8.04 1.08 -8.43
N ALA A 36 8.93 0.18 -8.02
CA ALA A 36 9.94 -0.40 -8.90
C ALA A 36 9.37 -1.34 -9.95
N GLN A 37 8.39 -2.15 -9.52
CA GLN A 37 7.89 -3.26 -10.32
C GLN A 37 6.88 -2.80 -11.37
N THR A 38 6.31 -1.62 -11.23
CA THR A 38 5.23 -1.14 -12.10
C THR A 38 5.66 -0.13 -13.15
N LEU A 39 6.95 0.14 -13.37
CA LEU A 39 7.34 0.90 -14.57
C LEU A 39 7.11 0.02 -15.81
N PRO A 40 6.17 0.36 -16.74
CA PRO A 40 5.68 1.70 -17.09
C PRO A 40 4.21 2.02 -16.72
N ASP A 41 3.48 1.12 -16.07
CA ASP A 41 2.13 1.37 -15.59
C ASP A 41 2.14 2.29 -14.35
N ASP A 42 1.65 3.52 -14.51
CA ASP A 42 1.51 4.52 -13.43
C ASP A 42 0.52 4.10 -12.31
N ARG A 43 0.07 2.84 -12.31
CA ARG A 43 -0.96 2.30 -11.41
C ARG A 43 -0.71 0.84 -11.05
N VAL A 44 -0.85 0.54 -9.76
CA VAL A 44 -0.96 -0.83 -9.22
C VAL A 44 -2.35 -0.98 -8.61
N LEU A 45 -3.07 -2.04 -8.93
CA LEU A 45 -4.32 -2.39 -8.27
C LEU A 45 -4.17 -3.75 -7.60
N ILE A 46 -4.46 -3.81 -6.31
CA ILE A 46 -4.37 -5.02 -5.49
C ILE A 46 -5.75 -5.28 -4.91
N ASP A 47 -6.40 -6.35 -5.36
CA ASP A 47 -7.62 -6.88 -4.71
C ASP A 47 -7.21 -7.68 -3.49
N LEU A 48 -7.67 -7.27 -2.31
CA LEU A 48 -7.29 -7.89 -1.03
C LEU A 48 -8.03 -9.22 -0.77
N LEU A 49 -9.12 -9.48 -1.49
CA LEU A 49 -9.94 -10.68 -1.31
C LEU A 49 -9.67 -11.72 -2.41
N ASP A 50 -9.26 -11.30 -3.61
CA ASP A 50 -8.87 -12.21 -4.70
C ASP A 50 -7.40 -12.62 -4.62
N THR A 51 -7.14 -13.81 -4.10
CA THR A 51 -5.78 -14.36 -3.94
C THR A 51 -5.29 -15.17 -5.14
N ARG A 52 -6.05 -15.21 -6.24
CA ARG A 52 -5.67 -15.98 -7.44
C ARG A 52 -4.50 -15.31 -8.16
N ASP A 53 -3.54 -16.13 -8.59
CA ASP A 53 -2.44 -15.77 -9.49
C ASP A 53 -1.57 -14.57 -9.07
N ALA A 54 -1.54 -14.25 -7.77
CA ALA A 54 -0.72 -13.17 -7.24
C ALA A 54 0.76 -13.60 -7.11
N GLY A 55 1.67 -12.77 -7.64
CA GLY A 55 3.11 -12.91 -7.35
C GLY A 55 3.42 -12.74 -5.85
N PRO A 56 4.59 -13.18 -5.35
CA PRO A 56 4.88 -13.23 -3.91
C PRO A 56 4.70 -11.90 -3.16
N LEU A 57 5.04 -10.78 -3.81
CA LEU A 57 4.83 -9.44 -3.25
C LEU A 57 3.33 -9.16 -3.07
N THR A 58 2.56 -9.26 -4.15
CA THR A 58 1.11 -9.02 -4.16
C THR A 58 0.41 -9.90 -3.14
N ALA A 59 0.74 -11.20 -3.09
CA ALA A 59 0.16 -12.12 -2.11
C ALA A 59 0.42 -11.68 -0.66
N THR A 60 1.64 -11.21 -0.36
CA THR A 60 1.99 -10.67 0.97
C THR A 60 1.20 -9.42 1.31
N VAL A 61 1.02 -8.50 0.35
CA VAL A 61 0.21 -7.30 0.54
C VAL A 61 -1.25 -7.67 0.76
N GLN A 62 -1.80 -8.57 -0.06
CA GLN A 62 -3.18 -9.04 0.06
C GLN A 62 -3.46 -9.60 1.45
N GLU A 63 -2.64 -10.54 1.92
CA GLU A 63 -2.80 -11.17 3.22
C GLU A 63 -2.74 -10.12 4.35
N ARG A 64 -1.67 -9.32 4.41
CA ARG A 64 -1.45 -8.30 5.45
C ARG A 64 -2.63 -7.31 5.53
N TYR A 65 -3.06 -6.78 4.40
CA TYR A 65 -4.08 -5.74 4.40
C TYR A 65 -5.51 -6.28 4.52
N ARG A 66 -5.76 -7.52 4.08
CA ARG A 66 -7.00 -8.23 4.40
C ARG A 66 -7.13 -8.44 5.91
N GLU A 67 -6.08 -8.94 6.55
CA GLU A 67 -6.06 -9.13 8.02
C GLU A 67 -6.21 -7.82 8.77
N LEU A 68 -5.53 -6.76 8.33
CA LEU A 68 -5.68 -5.43 8.91
C LEU A 68 -7.11 -4.92 8.79
N ALA A 69 -7.72 -5.02 7.59
CA ALA A 69 -9.10 -4.59 7.37
C ALA A 69 -10.06 -5.35 8.30
N TYR A 70 -9.94 -6.68 8.40
CA TYR A 70 -10.74 -7.49 9.32
C TYR A 70 -10.51 -7.14 10.78
N SER A 71 -9.27 -6.85 11.19
CA SER A 71 -8.95 -6.43 12.56
C SER A 71 -9.58 -5.08 12.90
N ILE A 72 -9.57 -4.12 11.98
CA ILE A 72 -10.25 -2.83 12.18
C ILE A 72 -11.77 -3.04 12.25
N MET A 73 -12.33 -3.80 11.31
CA MET A 73 -13.76 -4.15 11.30
C MET A 73 -14.20 -4.79 12.61
N TYR A 74 -13.46 -5.79 13.10
CA TYR A 74 -13.74 -6.48 14.36
C TYR A 74 -13.74 -5.50 15.54
N ARG A 75 -12.72 -4.65 15.66
CA ARG A 75 -12.64 -3.62 16.71
C ARG A 75 -13.76 -2.58 16.62
N SER A 76 -14.25 -2.34 15.41
CA SER A 76 -15.41 -1.48 15.17
C SER A 76 -16.76 -2.20 15.32
N GLY A 77 -16.81 -3.49 15.67
CA GLY A 77 -18.05 -4.26 15.80
C GLY A 77 -18.73 -4.60 14.46
N LEU A 78 -17.95 -4.66 13.37
CA LEU A 78 -18.40 -5.06 12.04
C LEU A 78 -18.05 -6.54 11.77
N PRO A 79 -19.02 -7.39 11.40
CA PRO A 79 -18.74 -8.73 10.93
C PRO A 79 -17.92 -8.72 9.62
N ALA A 80 -16.93 -9.61 9.51
CA ALA A 80 -16.12 -9.75 8.29
C ALA A 80 -16.96 -10.07 7.04
N ALA A 81 -18.08 -10.79 7.21
CA ALA A 81 -19.03 -11.11 6.14
C ALA A 81 -19.67 -9.87 5.48
N MET A 82 -19.61 -8.70 6.12
CA MET A 82 -20.06 -7.46 5.50
C MET A 82 -19.09 -6.93 4.46
N LEU A 83 -17.85 -7.44 4.37
CA LEU A 83 -16.86 -7.02 3.39
C LEU A 83 -16.96 -7.88 2.13
N THR A 84 -17.47 -7.32 1.03
CA THR A 84 -17.66 -8.07 -0.24
C THR A 84 -16.57 -7.79 -1.26
N HIS A 85 -15.95 -6.61 -1.19
CA HIS A 85 -14.83 -6.22 -2.03
C HIS A 85 -13.88 -5.30 -1.27
N ALA A 86 -12.58 -5.43 -1.50
CA ALA A 86 -11.57 -4.59 -0.89
C ALA A 86 -10.37 -4.45 -1.82
N THR A 87 -9.95 -3.23 -2.14
CA THR A 87 -8.81 -2.95 -3.01
C THR A 87 -7.90 -1.88 -2.43
N ILE A 88 -6.62 -1.98 -2.77
CA ILE A 88 -5.64 -0.90 -2.66
C ILE A 88 -5.18 -0.57 -4.08
N GLU A 89 -5.40 0.66 -4.48
CA GLU A 89 -4.86 1.22 -5.71
C GLU A 89 -3.71 2.16 -5.36
N VAL A 90 -2.56 2.00 -6.00
CA VAL A 90 -1.41 2.90 -5.88
C VAL A 90 -1.21 3.57 -7.22
N ARG A 91 -1.30 4.90 -7.26
CA ARG A 91 -1.01 5.68 -8.46
C ARG A 91 0.27 6.46 -8.27
N PHE A 92 1.22 6.26 -9.16
CA PHE A 92 2.45 7.05 -9.18
C PHE A 92 2.21 8.34 -9.93
N THR A 93 2.59 9.45 -9.33
CA THR A 93 2.53 10.72 -10.04
C THR A 93 3.84 10.88 -10.79
N SER A 94 3.76 11.06 -12.10
CA SER A 94 4.88 11.48 -12.96
C SER A 94 5.24 12.95 -12.70
N ARG A 95 5.40 13.34 -11.43
CA ARG A 95 6.00 14.64 -11.10
C ARG A 95 7.51 14.51 -11.25
N LEU A 96 8.13 15.56 -11.79
CA LEU A 96 9.57 15.71 -11.70
C LEU A 96 9.95 15.59 -10.22
N PRO A 97 11.02 14.85 -9.89
CA PRO A 97 11.38 14.67 -8.50
C PRO A 97 11.52 16.02 -7.79
N SER A 98 10.70 16.22 -6.76
CA SER A 98 10.66 17.49 -6.05
C SER A 98 11.73 17.49 -4.98
N TRP A 99 12.51 18.57 -4.94
CA TRP A 99 13.41 18.86 -3.84
C TRP A 99 12.67 19.54 -2.69
N THR A 100 11.36 19.77 -2.75
CA THR A 100 10.60 20.49 -1.73
C THR A 100 9.37 19.71 -1.28
N ARG A 101 9.08 19.72 0.03
CA ARG A 101 7.82 19.23 0.63
C ARG A 101 6.64 20.19 0.36
N GLU A 102 6.40 20.59 -0.88
CA GLU A 102 5.27 21.50 -1.18
C GLU A 102 3.90 20.87 -0.88
N ASP A 103 3.81 19.54 -0.81
CA ASP A 103 2.57 18.78 -0.61
C ASP A 103 2.37 18.22 0.82
N TRP A 104 3.24 18.51 1.81
CA TRP A 104 3.11 18.00 3.20
C TRP A 104 2.85 19.13 4.20
N LYS A 105 2.22 18.82 5.35
CA LYS A 105 1.69 19.74 6.38
C LYS A 105 2.72 20.66 7.10
N SER A 106 3.87 20.96 6.52
CA SER A 106 4.91 21.84 7.08
C SER A 106 5.72 22.52 5.97
N PRO A 107 6.41 23.65 6.23
CA PRO A 107 7.03 24.49 5.21
C PRO A 107 8.10 23.75 4.39
N ARG A 108 8.39 24.26 3.19
CA ARG A 108 9.38 23.79 2.20
C ARG A 108 10.69 23.31 2.84
N GLU A 109 10.74 22.03 3.18
CA GLU A 109 11.98 21.38 3.55
C GLU A 109 12.63 20.86 2.28
N LEU A 110 13.87 21.29 2.03
CA LEU A 110 14.64 20.80 0.90
C LEU A 110 14.98 19.33 1.16
N LEU A 111 14.51 18.42 0.31
CA LEU A 111 14.88 17.02 0.35
C LEU A 111 16.30 16.85 -0.20
N PRO A 112 17.16 16.02 0.40
CA PRO A 112 18.54 15.86 -0.05
C PRO A 112 18.69 15.18 -1.42
N ARG A 113 17.61 14.65 -2.01
CA ARG A 113 17.63 13.93 -3.28
C ARG A 113 16.23 13.89 -3.93
N PRO A 114 16.11 13.55 -5.22
CA PRO A 114 14.84 13.33 -5.92
C PRO A 114 13.92 12.32 -5.23
N THR A 115 12.60 12.58 -5.19
CA THR A 115 11.56 11.66 -4.72
C THR A 115 10.47 11.44 -5.75
N TRP A 116 9.80 10.29 -5.69
CA TRP A 116 8.59 10.02 -6.45
C TRP A 116 7.37 9.99 -5.55
N TRP A 117 6.35 10.74 -5.93
CA TRP A 117 5.10 10.83 -5.20
C TRP A 117 4.13 9.75 -5.66
N PHE A 118 3.36 9.22 -4.73
CA PHE A 118 2.27 8.30 -5.01
C PHE A 118 1.06 8.63 -4.16
N THR A 119 -0.11 8.28 -4.67
CA THR A 119 -1.35 8.28 -3.92
C THR A 119 -1.83 6.84 -3.80
N ALA A 120 -1.95 6.36 -2.57
CA ALA A 120 -2.62 5.10 -2.27
C ALA A 120 -4.10 5.40 -2.01
N THR A 121 -4.98 4.61 -2.60
CA THR A 121 -6.43 4.70 -2.45
C THR A 121 -6.95 3.34 -2.01
N ALA A 122 -7.50 3.25 -0.80
CA ALA A 122 -8.20 2.06 -0.34
C ALA A 122 -9.69 2.20 -0.68
N THR A 123 -10.28 1.16 -1.26
CA THR A 123 -11.72 1.08 -1.51
C THR A 123 -12.28 -0.21 -0.91
N ILE A 124 -13.40 -0.10 -0.19
CA ILE A 124 -14.11 -1.23 0.42
C ILE A 124 -15.58 -1.15 0.04
N THR A 125 -16.19 -2.27 -0.31
CA THR A 125 -17.64 -2.38 -0.58
C THR A 125 -18.31 -3.26 0.47
N ASP A 126 -19.45 -2.80 0.99
CA ASP A 126 -20.24 -3.54 1.96
C ASP A 126 -21.17 -4.59 1.31
N ASP A 127 -21.85 -5.39 2.13
CA ASP A 127 -22.86 -6.39 1.73
C ASP A 127 -24.11 -5.79 1.07
N ARG A 128 -24.26 -4.46 1.10
CA ARG A 128 -25.33 -3.72 0.45
C ARG A 128 -24.86 -3.02 -0.83
N GLY A 129 -23.64 -3.30 -1.27
CA GLY A 129 -23.05 -2.71 -2.47
C GLY A 129 -22.62 -1.25 -2.31
N ARG A 130 -22.54 -0.72 -1.08
CA ARG A 130 -22.05 0.65 -0.83
C ARG A 130 -20.54 0.65 -0.74
N SER A 131 -19.91 1.52 -1.52
CA SER A 131 -18.47 1.68 -1.53
C SER A 131 -18.01 2.84 -0.64
N TYR A 132 -16.89 2.63 0.01
CA TYR A 132 -16.19 3.59 0.87
C TYR A 132 -14.76 3.69 0.39
N THR A 133 -14.23 4.90 0.35
CA THR A 133 -12.90 5.17 -0.19
C THR A 133 -12.15 6.14 0.72
N ALA A 134 -10.85 5.93 0.87
CA ALA A 134 -9.93 6.88 1.46
C ALA A 134 -8.59 6.84 0.73
N ASP A 135 -8.06 8.01 0.43
CA ASP A 135 -6.73 8.18 -0.15
C ASP A 135 -5.74 8.76 0.87
N ASP A 136 -4.46 8.47 0.65
CA ASP A 136 -3.33 9.08 1.34
C ASP A 136 -2.17 9.21 0.35
N THR A 137 -1.39 10.28 0.48
CA THR A 137 -0.31 10.62 -0.44
C THR A 137 1.01 10.65 0.31
N ASP A 138 2.00 9.94 -0.22
CA ASP A 138 3.37 9.92 0.32
C ASP A 138 4.37 9.82 -0.83
N TRP A 139 5.65 9.71 -0.50
CA TRP A 139 6.75 9.73 -1.46
C TRP A 139 7.78 8.66 -1.17
N CYS A 140 8.41 8.12 -2.23
CA CYS A 140 9.48 7.14 -2.17
C CYS A 140 10.82 7.71 -2.66
N TRP A 141 11.91 7.22 -2.06
CA TRP A 141 13.24 7.44 -2.61
C TRP A 141 13.47 6.53 -3.81
N PRO A 142 14.33 6.94 -4.75
CA PRO A 142 14.66 6.09 -5.86
C PRO A 142 15.30 4.76 -5.49
N GLU A 143 16.14 4.73 -4.44
CA GLU A 143 16.78 3.48 -4.02
C GLU A 143 15.81 2.56 -3.25
N SER A 144 14.67 3.08 -2.78
CA SER A 144 13.59 2.23 -2.24
C SER A 144 12.95 1.35 -3.33
N ARG A 145 13.28 1.58 -4.61
CA ARG A 145 12.85 0.75 -5.74
C ARG A 145 13.69 -0.51 -5.94
N THR A 146 14.81 -0.67 -5.26
CA THR A 146 15.52 -1.94 -5.31
C THR A 146 15.05 -2.81 -4.16
N LEU A 147 14.43 -3.96 -4.47
CA LEU A 147 14.49 -5.09 -3.53
C LEU A 147 15.97 -5.23 -3.14
N PRO A 148 16.30 -5.44 -1.85
CA PRO A 148 17.68 -5.69 -1.52
C PRO A 148 18.08 -6.90 -2.36
N THR A 149 19.19 -6.80 -3.07
CA THR A 149 19.90 -7.96 -3.65
C THR A 149 20.41 -8.78 -2.47
N VAL A 150 19.52 -9.30 -1.64
CA VAL A 150 19.80 -10.51 -0.90
C VAL A 150 19.91 -11.52 -2.02
N SER A 151 21.15 -11.84 -2.37
CA SER A 151 21.42 -13.04 -3.13
C SER A 151 20.73 -14.14 -2.34
N LEU A 152 19.57 -14.59 -2.83
CA LEU A 152 18.91 -15.79 -2.34
C LEU A 152 19.83 -16.99 -2.55
N TYR A 153 20.92 -16.80 -3.26
CA TYR A 153 21.97 -17.74 -3.51
C TYR A 153 23.22 -17.35 -2.71
N ASP A 154 23.87 -18.31 -2.06
CA ASP A 154 25.25 -18.10 -1.66
C ASP A 154 26.15 -17.83 -2.89
N PRO A 155 27.44 -17.45 -2.71
CA PRO A 155 28.37 -17.26 -3.84
C PRO A 155 28.57 -18.51 -4.72
N ALA A 156 28.08 -19.68 -4.29
CA ALA A 156 28.12 -20.94 -5.01
C ALA A 156 26.79 -21.27 -5.74
N GLY A 157 25.77 -20.41 -5.66
CA GLY A 157 24.50 -20.63 -6.35
C GLY A 157 23.46 -21.44 -5.57
N THR A 158 23.54 -21.52 -4.24
CA THR A 158 22.63 -22.34 -3.41
C THR A 158 21.53 -21.50 -2.75
N LEU A 159 20.26 -21.86 -2.98
CA LEU A 159 19.10 -21.14 -2.43
C LEU A 159 19.08 -21.21 -0.88
N LEU A 160 19.13 -20.06 -0.21
CA LEU A 160 19.01 -19.91 1.24
C LEU A 160 17.53 -19.73 1.60
N LEU A 161 16.90 -20.78 2.12
CA LEU A 161 15.57 -20.78 2.75
C LEU A 161 15.70 -20.75 4.28
#